data_AF-A0A918HEV7-F1
#
_entry.id   AF-A0A918HEV7-F1
#
_cell.length_a   1.000
_cell.length_b   1.000
_cell.length_c   1.000
_cell.angle_alpha   90.00
_cell.angle_beta   90.00
_cell.angle_gamma   90.00
#
_symmetry.space_group_name_H-M   'P 1'
#
loop_
_entity.id
_entity.type
_entity.pdbx_description
1 polymer ?
#
loop_
_entity_poly.entity_id
_entity_poly.type
_entity_poly.pdbx_seq_one_letter_code
_entity_poly.pdbx_strand_id
1 'polypeptide(L)'
;MDRAARADAKKLVAGFKAVGFTPIGVSLREAAKDLGTSGKRRIVLVSDGDDTCAPPPPCDVARELKKQGIDLAVDVIGFRTPSRHVRS
;
A
#
# COMPACT_ATOMS: atom_id res chain seq x y z
N MET A 1 5.01 19.85 -5.22
CA MET A 1 4.32 19.56 -3.94
C MET A 1 4.71 20.64 -2.96
N ASP A 2 3.72 21.40 -2.49
CA ASP A 2 3.91 22.47 -1.52
C ASP A 2 4.40 21.94 -0.15
N ARG A 3 5.18 22.74 0.58
CA ARG A 3 5.74 22.38 1.89
C ARG A 3 4.63 22.26 2.93
N ALA A 4 3.57 23.06 2.83
CA ALA A 4 2.41 22.95 3.72
C ALA A 4 1.66 21.63 3.49
N ALA A 5 1.38 21.26 2.23
CA ALA A 5 0.75 19.98 1.90
C ALA A 5 1.53 18.76 2.44
N ARG A 6 2.87 18.82 2.44
CA ARG A 6 3.71 17.78 3.06
C ARG A 6 3.59 17.75 4.58
N ALA A 7 3.47 18.90 5.22
CA ALA A 7 3.29 18.98 6.68
C ALA A 7 1.93 18.41 7.11
N ASP A 8 0.88 18.71 6.34
CA ASP A 8 -0.46 18.19 6.60
C ASP A 8 -0.52 16.66 6.45
N ALA A 9 0.07 16.12 5.37
CA ALA A 9 0.16 14.67 5.18
C ALA A 9 0.88 13.98 6.36
N LYS A 10 1.98 14.57 6.86
CA LYS A 10 2.69 14.02 8.04
C LYS A 10 1.83 14.03 9.30
N LYS A 11 1.07 15.11 9.52
CA LYS A 11 0.19 15.23 10.68
C LYS A 11 -0.93 14.19 10.65
N LEU A 12 -1.50 13.93 9.47
CA LEU A 12 -2.52 12.89 9.29
C LEU A 12 -1.95 11.50 9.55
N VAL A 13 -0.79 11.18 8.98
CA VAL A 13 -0.13 9.89 9.18
C VAL A 13 0.22 9.65 10.65
N ALA A 14 0.69 10.68 11.37
CA ALA A 14 1.00 10.59 12.80
C ALA A 14 -0.23 10.33 13.68
N GLY A 15 -1.44 10.62 13.19
CA GLY A 15 -2.69 10.38 13.91
C GLY A 15 -3.26 8.97 13.74
N PHE A 16 -2.71 8.13 12.86
CA PHE A 16 -3.22 6.78 12.65
C PHE A 16 -2.89 5.84 13.80
N LYS A 17 -3.87 5.03 14.20
CA LYS A 17 -3.71 3.96 15.18
C LYS A 17 -3.79 2.62 14.45
N ALA A 18 -2.73 1.82 14.52
CA ALA A 18 -2.72 0.48 13.95
C ALA A 18 -3.69 -0.44 14.72
N VAL A 19 -4.55 -1.15 14.00
CA VAL A 19 -5.58 -2.03 14.56
C VAL A 19 -5.33 -3.52 14.26
N GLY A 20 -4.19 -3.86 13.65
CA GLY A 20 -3.72 -5.24 13.46
C GLY A 20 -4.20 -5.96 12.19
N PHE A 21 -5.06 -5.35 11.38
CA PHE A 21 -5.45 -5.89 10.07
C PHE A 21 -4.72 -5.16 8.94
N THR A 22 -4.21 -5.93 7.96
CA THR A 22 -3.45 -5.41 6.81
C THR A 22 -4.12 -5.82 5.48
N PRO A 23 -5.30 -5.27 5.11
CA PRO A 23 -6.03 -5.68 3.91
C PRO A 23 -5.42 -5.06 2.64
N ILE A 24 -4.24 -5.52 2.21
CA ILE A 24 -3.49 -4.91 1.09
C ILE A 24 -4.30 -4.92 -0.20
N GLY A 25 -5.02 -6.00 -0.49
CA GLY A 25 -5.87 -6.10 -1.68
C GLY A 25 -6.94 -5.00 -1.73
N VAL A 26 -7.56 -4.66 -0.60
CA VAL A 26 -8.55 -3.57 -0.52
C VAL A 26 -7.86 -2.22 -0.70
N SER A 27 -6.74 -2.00 -0.02
CA SER A 27 -5.97 -0.75 -0.13
C SER A 27 -5.52 -0.46 -1.56
N LEU A 28 -5.10 -1.47 -2.32
CA LEU A 28 -4.72 -1.32 -3.73
C LEU A 28 -5.90 -0.90 -4.61
N ARG A 29 -7.11 -1.43 -4.37
CA ARG A 29 -8.30 -1.04 -5.13
C ARG A 29 -8.70 0.40 -4.85
N GLU A 30 -8.74 0.79 -3.58
CA GLU A 30 -9.11 2.16 -3.20
C GLU A 30 -8.08 3.16 -3.75
N ALA A 31 -6.79 2.86 -3.61
CA ALA A 31 -5.74 3.69 -4.20
C ALA A 31 -5.87 3.82 -5.72
N ALA A 32 -6.24 2.74 -6.43
CA ALA A 32 -6.46 2.81 -7.87
C ALA A 32 -7.67 3.68 -8.25
N LYS A 33 -8.76 3.64 -7.46
CA LYS A 33 -9.93 4.51 -7.66
C LYS A 33 -9.57 5.98 -7.46
N ASP A 34 -8.82 6.29 -6.41
CA ASP A 34 -8.39 7.67 -6.09
C ASP A 34 -7.51 8.28 -7.19
N LEU A 35 -6.78 7.45 -7.94
CA LEU A 35 -5.91 7.88 -9.04
C LEU A 35 -6.64 8.06 -10.39
N GLY A 36 -7.92 7.72 -10.49
CA GLY A 36 -8.73 7.89 -11.71
C GLY A 36 -8.27 7.07 -12.93
N THR A 37 -8.76 7.41 -14.14
CA THR A 37 -8.60 6.60 -15.37
C THR A 37 -7.61 7.13 -16.43
N SER A 38 -6.96 8.29 -16.23
CA SER A 38 -5.88 8.79 -17.11
C SER A 38 -4.59 9.24 -16.37
N GLY A 39 -3.47 9.37 -17.10
CA GLY A 39 -2.19 9.92 -16.60
C GLY A 39 -1.17 8.88 -16.08
N LYS A 40 0.04 9.33 -15.72
CA LYS A 40 1.07 8.47 -15.09
C LYS A 40 0.75 8.30 -13.61
N ARG A 41 0.75 7.05 -13.12
CA ARG A 41 0.30 6.73 -11.76
C ARG A 41 1.28 5.85 -11.03
N ARG A 42 1.43 6.11 -9.73
CA ARG A 42 2.31 5.34 -8.86
C ARG A 42 1.66 5.14 -7.51
N ILE A 43 1.62 3.90 -7.05
CA ILE A 43 1.27 3.52 -5.68
C ILE A 43 2.56 3.09 -5.00
N VAL A 44 2.84 3.65 -3.81
CA VAL A 44 3.91 3.17 -2.94
C VAL A 44 3.26 2.44 -1.78
N LEU A 45 3.38 1.12 -1.75
CA LEU A 45 2.89 0.27 -0.69
C LEU A 45 3.94 0.15 0.40
N VAL A 46 3.59 0.50 1.64
CA VAL A 46 4.45 0.36 2.80
C VAL A 46 3.81 -0.63 3.76
N SER A 47 4.48 -1.75 4.05
CA SER A 47 3.95 -2.83 4.90
C SER A 47 5.09 -3.52 5.66
N ASP A 48 4.82 -4.12 6.80
CA ASP A 48 5.74 -4.95 7.59
C ASP A 48 5.90 -6.39 7.07
N GLY A 49 5.17 -6.75 6.00
CA GLY A 49 5.51 -7.87 5.13
C GLY A 49 4.66 -9.13 5.26
N ASP A 50 3.72 -9.20 6.21
CA ASP A 50 2.79 -10.33 6.30
C ASP A 50 1.37 -9.91 5.88
N ASP A 51 1.05 -10.24 4.63
CA ASP A 51 -0.33 -10.38 4.16
C ASP A 51 -0.46 -11.80 3.62
N THR A 52 -0.98 -12.70 4.46
CA THR A 52 -1.18 -14.12 4.15
C THR A 52 -2.40 -14.33 3.23
N CYS A 53 -2.49 -13.51 2.18
CA CYS A 53 -3.30 -13.59 0.97
C CYS A 53 -4.75 -14.08 1.18
N ALA A 54 -5.55 -13.28 1.88
CA ALA A 54 -6.98 -13.53 2.11
C ALA A 54 -7.80 -12.22 2.18
N PRO A 55 -9.11 -12.26 1.87
CA PRO A 55 -9.60 -11.87 0.55
C PRO A 55 -9.87 -10.36 0.40
N PRO A 56 -9.73 -9.80 -0.83
CA PRO A 56 -9.18 -10.43 -2.03
C PRO A 56 -7.65 -10.51 -1.98
N PRO A 57 -7.01 -11.55 -2.56
CA PRO A 57 -5.56 -11.64 -2.57
C PRO A 57 -4.93 -10.42 -3.25
N PRO A 58 -3.93 -9.76 -2.65
CA PRO A 58 -3.30 -8.57 -3.24
C PRO A 58 -2.71 -8.83 -4.63
N CYS A 59 -2.23 -10.06 -4.86
CA CYS A 59 -1.72 -10.51 -6.16
C CYS A 59 -2.79 -10.48 -7.27
N ASP A 60 -4.04 -10.85 -6.96
CA ASP A 60 -5.12 -10.82 -7.93
C ASP A 60 -5.52 -9.37 -8.26
N VAL A 61 -5.58 -8.52 -7.24
CA VAL A 61 -5.84 -7.08 -7.41
C VAL A 61 -4.77 -6.44 -8.27
N ALA A 62 -3.49 -6.70 -8.01
CA ALA A 62 -2.41 -6.15 -8.81
C ALA A 62 -2.49 -6.57 -10.28
N ARG A 63 -2.86 -7.84 -10.56
CA ARG A 63 -3.09 -8.32 -11.94
C ARG A 63 -4.28 -7.65 -12.61
N GLU A 64 -5.37 -7.46 -11.89
CA GLU A 64 -6.56 -6.76 -12.39
C GLU A 64 -6.24 -5.31 -12.76
N LEU A 65 -5.58 -4.58 -11.86
CA LEU A 65 -5.18 -3.19 -12.08
C LEU A 65 -4.23 -3.05 -13.28
N LYS A 66 -3.28 -3.99 -13.45
CA LYS A 66 -2.39 -4.01 -14.62
C LYS A 66 -3.15 -4.20 -15.94
N LYS A 67 -4.23 -4.99 -15.95
CA LYS A 67 -5.05 -5.24 -17.14
C LYS A 67 -5.90 -4.03 -17.56
N GLN A 68 -6.17 -3.09 -16.66
CA GLN A 68 -6.96 -1.90 -16.97
C GLN A 68 -6.24 -0.91 -17.91
N GLY A 69 -5.02 -1.21 -18.37
CA GLY A 69 -4.26 -0.38 -19.33
C GLY A 69 -3.75 0.93 -18.73
N ILE A 70 -3.86 1.04 -17.41
CA ILE A 70 -3.39 2.16 -16.60
C ILE A 70 -1.87 2.00 -16.45
N ASP A 71 -1.08 3.00 -16.84
CA ASP A 71 0.37 3.06 -16.59
C ASP A 71 0.61 3.25 -15.08
N LEU A 72 0.38 2.17 -14.33
CA LEU A 72 0.42 2.09 -12.88
C LEU A 72 1.67 1.34 -12.45
N ALA A 73 2.57 2.04 -11.77
CA ALA A 73 3.67 1.43 -11.03
C ALA A 73 3.23 1.17 -9.58
N VAL A 74 3.51 -0.02 -9.06
CA VAL A 74 3.35 -0.34 -7.63
C VAL A 74 4.72 -0.66 -7.06
N ASP A 75 5.23 0.22 -6.20
CA ASP A 75 6.51 0.07 -5.52
C ASP A 75 6.25 -0.39 -4.09
N VAL A 76 6.93 -1.43 -3.60
CA VAL A 76 6.68 -2.02 -2.27
C VAL A 76 7.88 -1.81 -1.35
N ILE A 77 7.63 -1.28 -0.15
CA ILE A 77 8.62 -1.09 0.92
C ILE A 77 8.22 -1.97 2.10
N GLY A 78 9.06 -2.97 2.39
CA GLY A 78 8.88 -3.92 3.48
C GLY A 78 9.67 -3.52 4.74
N PHE A 79 9.00 -3.31 5.87
CA PHE A 79 9.63 -3.07 7.17
C PHE A 79 9.65 -4.35 8.00
N ARG A 80 10.58 -5.27 7.70
CA ARG A 80 10.78 -6.45 8.55
C ARG A 80 11.58 -6.05 9.79
N THR A 81 10.95 -6.01 10.96
CA THR A 81 11.72 -6.00 12.21
C THR A 81 12.44 -7.35 12.33
N PRO A 82 13.72 -7.42 12.73
CA PRO A 82 14.35 -8.70 13.01
C PRO A 82 13.64 -9.30 14.22
N SER A 83 12.66 -10.17 13.98
CA SER A 83 12.17 -11.08 14.99
C SER A 83 13.37 -11.92 15.43
N ARG A 84 13.80 -11.75 16.69
CA ARG A 84 14.74 -12.65 17.36
C ARG A 84 14.12 -14.04 17.34
N HIS A 85 14.43 -14.81 16.31
CA HIS A 85 14.33 -16.25 16.38
C HIS A 85 15.57 -16.70 17.17
N VAL A 86 15.47 -16.70 18.51
CA VAL A 86 16.29 -17.60 19.31
C VAL A 86 15.86 -19.00 18.88
N ARG A 87 16.69 -19.64 18.05
CA ARG A 87 16.69 -21.09 17.96
C ARG A 87 17.51 -21.57 19.15
N SER A 88 16.82 -22.08 20.17
CA SER A 88 17.36 -23.10 21.06
C SER A 88 17.57 -24.40 20.27
#